data_AF-A0A517YR79-F1
#
_entry.id   AF-A0A517YR79-F1
#
_cell.length_a   1.000
_cell.length_b   1.000
_cell.length_c   1.000
_cell.angle_alpha   90.00
_cell.angle_beta   90.00
_cell.angle_gamma   90.00
#
_symmetry.space_group_name_H-M   'P 1'
#
loop_
_entity.id
_entity.type
_entity.pdbx_description
1 polymer ?
#
loop_
_entity_poly.entity_id
_entity_poly.type
_entity_poly.pdbx_seq_one_letter_code
_entity_poly.pdbx_strand_id
1 'polypeptide(L)'
;MDKSIDNQINTLDLILQKQLQLHTSLLDLLKQKRNAIGSSDPSQMTNICELEQEKIHLIKQLENKRQQIVINVTKHLNPQATLPLTMQDIAQYIGGTEGDRLLIRRNQLRQKMEDVRQQASIAKRATESLMRHMQSIVQTITAASSGTASYGDSGVMNNRGMNMSSLNLTA
;
A
#
# COMPACT_ATOMS: atom_id res chain seq x y z
N MET A 1 -9.08 -38.47 -9.17
CA MET A 1 -8.53 -37.33 -9.94
C MET A 1 -7.17 -37.73 -10.49
N ASP A 2 -6.73 -37.08 -11.56
CA ASP A 2 -5.38 -37.27 -12.11
C ASP A 2 -4.36 -36.75 -11.08
N LYS A 3 -3.36 -37.57 -10.71
CA LYS A 3 -2.31 -37.22 -9.73
C LYS A 3 -1.60 -35.90 -10.07
N SER A 4 -1.56 -35.54 -11.36
CA SER A 4 -1.01 -34.27 -11.82
C SER A 4 -1.83 -33.06 -11.33
N ILE A 5 -3.16 -33.16 -11.37
CA ILE A 5 -4.07 -32.08 -10.94
C ILE A 5 -3.99 -31.92 -9.42
N ASP A 6 -4.01 -33.02 -8.67
CA ASP A 6 -3.93 -32.98 -7.20
C ASP A 6 -2.63 -32.29 -6.74
N ASN A 7 -1.50 -32.54 -7.42
CA ASN A 7 -0.24 -31.84 -7.18
C ASN A 7 -0.31 -30.33 -7.48
N GLN A 8 -0.99 -29.94 -8.57
CA GLN A 8 -1.19 -28.53 -8.92
C GLN A 8 -2.08 -27.81 -7.90
N ILE A 9 -3.13 -28.45 -7.41
CA ILE A 9 -4.02 -27.89 -6.37
C ILE A 9 -3.30 -27.73 -5.04
N ASN A 10 -2.50 -28.72 -4.63
CA ASN A 10 -1.67 -28.58 -3.44
C ASN A 10 -0.63 -27.46 -3.57
N THR A 11 -0.01 -27.32 -4.75
CA THR A 11 0.91 -26.22 -5.03
C THR A 11 0.20 -24.86 -4.98
N LEU A 12 -1.02 -24.78 -5.51
CA LEU A 12 -1.86 -23.58 -5.46
C LEU A 12 -2.19 -23.19 -4.01
N ASP A 13 -2.55 -24.17 -3.17
CA ASP A 13 -2.81 -23.97 -1.74
C ASP A 13 -1.58 -23.39 -1.02
N LEU A 14 -0.39 -23.96 -1.27
CA LEU A 14 0.87 -23.48 -0.72
C LEU A 14 1.21 -22.06 -1.17
N ILE A 15 0.92 -21.70 -2.42
CA ILE A 15 1.12 -20.33 -2.91
C ILE A 15 0.19 -19.36 -2.21
N LEU A 16 -1.09 -19.70 -2.06
CA LEU A 16 -2.04 -18.86 -1.33
C LEU A 16 -1.62 -18.65 0.13
N GLN A 17 -1.11 -19.69 0.79
CA GLN A 17 -0.55 -19.59 2.14
C GLN A 17 0.61 -18.59 2.20
N LYS A 18 1.58 -18.72 1.28
CA LYS A 18 2.73 -17.82 1.22
C LYS A 18 2.32 -16.39 0.91
N GLN A 19 1.37 -16.18 -0.01
CA GLN A 19 0.82 -14.86 -0.29
C GLN A 19 0.17 -14.26 0.96
N LEU A 20 -0.62 -15.03 1.70
CA LEU A 20 -1.25 -14.59 2.94
C LEU A 20 -0.21 -14.18 4.01
N GLN A 21 0.86 -14.96 4.17
CA GLN A 21 1.96 -14.62 5.07
C GLN A 21 2.65 -13.32 4.65
N LEU A 22 2.95 -13.14 3.36
CA LEU A 22 3.57 -11.91 2.86
C LEU A 22 2.66 -10.69 3.04
N HIS A 23 1.36 -10.81 2.78
CA HIS A 23 0.41 -9.72 3.02
C HIS A 23 0.29 -9.37 4.50
N THR A 24 0.36 -10.36 5.40
CA THR A 24 0.38 -10.12 6.84
C THR A 24 1.65 -9.39 7.27
N SER A 25 2.81 -9.83 6.79
CA SER A 25 4.08 -9.15 7.05
C SER A 25 4.11 -7.73 6.48
N LEU A 26 3.59 -7.52 5.27
CA LEU A 26 3.47 -6.20 4.66
C LEU A 26 2.54 -5.28 5.46
N LEU A 27 1.43 -5.80 5.97
CA LEU A 27 0.52 -5.05 6.84
C LEU A 27 1.23 -4.54 8.10
N ASP A 28 2.06 -5.38 8.71
CA ASP A 28 2.80 -5.00 9.90
C ASP A 28 3.92 -3.99 9.60
N LEU A 29 4.59 -4.10 8.44
CA LEU A 29 5.52 -3.07 7.96
C LEU A 29 4.81 -1.72 7.76
N LEU A 30 3.60 -1.69 7.19
CA LEU A 30 2.83 -0.46 7.01
C LEU A 30 2.44 0.19 8.35
N LYS A 31 2.11 -0.60 9.37
CA LYS A 31 1.87 -0.09 10.73
C LYS A 31 3.15 0.48 11.34
N GLN A 32 4.28 -0.22 11.21
CA GLN A 32 5.58 0.25 11.68
C GLN A 32 5.98 1.55 10.98
N LYS A 33 5.76 1.64 9.66
CA LYS A 33 5.99 2.85 8.86
C LYS A 33 5.24 4.05 9.43
N ARG A 34 3.97 3.86 9.76
CA ARG A 34 3.15 4.91 10.39
C ARG A 34 3.73 5.35 11.74
N ASN A 35 4.21 4.42 12.56
CA ASN A 35 4.81 4.76 13.86
C ASN A 35 6.15 5.50 13.68
N ALA A 36 6.98 5.08 12.72
CA ALA A 36 8.26 5.71 12.39
C ALA A 36 8.09 7.17 11.90
N ILE A 37 6.99 7.47 11.18
CA ILE A 37 6.63 8.86 10.82
C ILE A 37 6.48 9.73 12.08
N GLY A 38 5.97 9.18 13.17
CA GLY A 38 5.79 9.92 14.43
C GLY A 38 7.08 10.09 15.23
N SER A 39 8.02 9.14 15.15
CA SER A 39 9.28 9.19 15.91
C SER A 39 10.40 9.96 15.23
N SER A 40 10.22 10.43 13.99
CA SER A 40 11.22 11.16 13.20
C SER A 40 12.56 10.43 13.04
N ASP A 41 12.55 9.10 12.95
CA ASP A 41 13.76 8.30 12.69
C ASP A 41 13.92 7.99 11.19
N PRO A 42 14.78 8.73 10.46
CA PRO A 42 14.97 8.53 9.02
C PRO A 42 15.66 7.20 8.66
N SER A 43 16.45 6.63 9.57
CA SER A 43 17.14 5.37 9.35
C SER A 43 16.16 4.20 9.40
N GLN A 44 15.26 4.20 10.39
CA GLN A 44 14.18 3.24 10.51
C GLN A 44 13.22 3.30 9.32
N MET A 45 12.88 4.52 8.86
CA MET A 45 12.02 4.71 7.69
C MET A 45 12.62 4.12 6.42
N THR A 46 13.92 4.30 6.19
CA THR A 46 14.63 3.76 5.01
C THR A 46 14.57 2.23 5.00
N ASN A 47 14.92 1.59 6.12
CA ASN A 47 14.87 0.14 6.26
C ASN A 47 13.45 -0.42 6.05
N ILE A 48 12.42 0.23 6.63
CA ILE A 48 11.02 -0.17 6.43
C ILE A 48 10.63 -0.09 4.94
N CYS A 49 11.06 0.94 4.22
CA CYS A 49 10.77 1.09 2.80
C CYS A 49 11.46 0.01 1.95
N GLU A 50 12.70 -0.36 2.28
CA GLU A 50 13.42 -1.45 1.58
C GLU A 50 12.72 -2.81 1.80
N LEU A 51 12.36 -3.12 3.05
CA LEU A 51 11.61 -4.34 3.38
C LEU A 51 10.23 -4.35 2.70
N GLU A 52 9.53 -3.21 2.64
CA GLU A 52 8.25 -3.07 1.95
C GLU A 52 8.40 -3.41 0.46
N GLN A 53 9.42 -2.87 -0.21
CA GLN A 53 9.70 -3.14 -1.62
C GLN A 53 10.02 -4.62 -1.86
N GLU A 54 10.82 -5.24 -0.99
CA GLU A 54 11.11 -6.68 -1.04
C GLU A 54 9.83 -7.51 -0.96
N LYS A 55 8.93 -7.23 -0.01
CA LYS A 55 7.66 -7.97 0.13
C LYS A 55 6.75 -7.77 -1.07
N ILE A 56 6.65 -6.55 -1.61
CA ILE A 56 5.88 -6.28 -2.83
C ILE A 56 6.43 -7.08 -4.01
N HIS A 57 7.75 -7.15 -4.16
CA HIS A 57 8.39 -7.92 -5.21
C HIS A 57 8.05 -9.42 -5.09
N LEU A 58 8.18 -9.99 -3.90
CA LEU A 58 7.85 -11.40 -3.63
C LEU A 58 6.36 -11.70 -3.87
N ILE A 59 5.45 -10.81 -3.47
CA ILE A 59 4.01 -10.95 -3.74
C ILE A 59 3.77 -11.00 -5.25
N LYS A 60 4.39 -10.11 -6.03
CA LYS A 60 4.27 -10.09 -7.50
C LYS A 60 4.75 -11.40 -8.12
N GLN A 61 5.89 -11.92 -7.67
CA GLN A 61 6.41 -13.20 -8.16
C GLN A 61 5.45 -14.37 -7.87
N LEU A 62 4.90 -14.44 -6.65
CA LEU A 62 3.94 -15.49 -6.28
C LEU A 62 2.63 -15.37 -7.04
N GLU A 63 2.15 -14.15 -7.28
CA GLU A 63 0.93 -13.92 -8.04
C GLU A 63 1.07 -14.38 -9.50
N ASN A 64 2.22 -14.10 -10.13
CA ASN A 64 2.51 -14.63 -11.46
C ASN A 64 2.50 -16.17 -11.46
N LYS A 65 3.12 -16.81 -10.45
CA LYS A 65 3.11 -18.27 -10.31
C LYS A 65 1.69 -18.81 -10.11
N ARG A 66 0.88 -18.16 -9.28
CA ARG A 66 -0.53 -18.50 -9.05
C ARG A 66 -1.31 -18.49 -10.36
N GLN A 67 -1.15 -17.43 -11.17
CA GLN A 67 -1.82 -17.30 -12.47
C GLN A 67 -1.42 -18.41 -13.44
N GLN A 68 -0.13 -18.76 -13.50
CA GLN A 68 0.34 -19.87 -14.34
C GLN A 68 -0.27 -21.21 -13.93
N ILE A 69 -0.36 -21.49 -12.62
CA ILE A 69 -1.00 -22.72 -12.13
C ILE A 69 -2.49 -22.72 -12.44
N VAL A 70 -3.20 -21.60 -12.25
CA VAL A 70 -4.61 -21.47 -12.60
C VAL A 70 -4.85 -21.72 -14.09
N ILE A 71 -3.98 -21.23 -14.97
CA ILE A 71 -4.05 -21.50 -16.41
C ILE A 71 -3.87 -23.00 -16.69
N ASN A 72 -2.88 -23.64 -16.07
CA ASN A 72 -2.62 -25.07 -16.26
C ASN A 72 -3.79 -25.93 -15.76
N VAL A 73 -4.29 -25.65 -14.55
CA VAL A 73 -5.47 -26.31 -13.98
C VAL A 73 -6.69 -26.10 -14.87
N THR A 74 -6.89 -24.88 -15.39
CA THR A 74 -7.99 -24.59 -16.32
C THR A 74 -7.90 -25.45 -17.58
N LYS A 75 -6.72 -25.55 -18.20
CA LYS A 75 -6.53 -26.39 -19.40
C LYS A 75 -6.84 -27.86 -19.14
N HIS A 76 -6.58 -28.35 -17.93
CA HIS A 76 -6.91 -29.73 -17.55
C HIS A 76 -8.40 -29.93 -17.26
N LEU A 77 -9.05 -29.00 -16.55
CA LEU A 77 -10.45 -29.11 -16.16
C LEU A 77 -11.42 -28.77 -17.30
N ASN A 78 -11.08 -27.76 -18.11
CA ASN A 78 -11.88 -27.31 -19.24
C ASN A 78 -10.97 -26.90 -20.41
N PRO A 79 -10.58 -27.86 -21.27
CA PRO A 79 -9.70 -27.61 -22.42
C PRO A 79 -10.26 -26.61 -23.44
N GLN A 80 -11.58 -26.40 -23.46
CA GLN A 80 -12.26 -25.50 -24.39
C GLN A 80 -12.44 -24.08 -23.82
N ALA A 81 -11.98 -23.83 -22.59
CA ALA A 81 -12.09 -22.51 -21.98
C ALA A 81 -11.22 -21.49 -22.72
N THR A 82 -11.83 -20.41 -23.19
CA THR A 82 -11.15 -19.27 -23.81
C THR A 82 -10.47 -18.35 -22.80
N LEU A 83 -10.92 -18.41 -21.53
CA LEU A 83 -10.41 -17.63 -20.42
C LEU A 83 -10.04 -18.56 -19.24
N PRO A 84 -9.04 -18.19 -18.42
CA PRO A 84 -8.73 -18.92 -17.20
C PRO A 84 -9.94 -18.95 -16.26
N LEU A 85 -10.22 -20.10 -15.65
CA LEU A 85 -11.28 -20.24 -14.66
C LEU A 85 -10.99 -19.40 -13.43
N THR A 86 -12.04 -18.92 -12.76
CA THR A 86 -11.85 -18.25 -11.49
C THR A 86 -11.51 -19.26 -10.40
N MET A 87 -10.88 -18.79 -9.32
CA MET A 87 -10.60 -19.64 -8.14
C MET A 87 -11.88 -20.26 -7.55
N GLN A 88 -13.03 -19.60 -7.74
CA GLN A 88 -14.32 -20.10 -7.28
C GLN A 88 -14.81 -21.26 -8.15
N ASP A 89 -14.69 -21.11 -9.48
CA ASP A 89 -15.06 -22.17 -10.41
C ASP A 89 -14.16 -23.40 -10.21
N ILE A 90 -12.84 -23.18 -10.07
CA ILE A 90 -11.88 -24.27 -9.78
C ILE A 90 -12.27 -25.00 -8.49
N ALA A 91 -12.61 -24.28 -7.41
CA ALA A 91 -13.04 -24.91 -6.17
C ALA A 91 -14.35 -25.71 -6.33
N GLN A 92 -15.29 -25.23 -7.14
CA GLN A 92 -16.54 -25.95 -7.44
C GLN A 92 -16.29 -27.21 -8.26
N TYR A 93 -15.38 -27.16 -9.24
CA TYR A 93 -15.00 -28.34 -10.04
C TYR A 93 -14.32 -29.42 -9.19
N ILE A 94 -13.46 -29.01 -8.26
CA ILE A 94 -12.77 -29.96 -7.37
C ILE A 94 -13.77 -30.55 -6.37
N GLY A 95 -14.61 -29.69 -5.79
CA GLY A 95 -15.55 -30.05 -4.74
C GLY A 95 -14.85 -30.52 -3.46
N GLY A 96 -15.65 -31.03 -2.53
CA GLY A 96 -15.18 -31.61 -1.27
C GLY A 96 -14.35 -30.66 -0.40
N THR A 97 -13.59 -31.26 0.53
CA THR A 97 -12.80 -30.52 1.53
C THR A 97 -11.68 -29.67 0.91
N GLU A 98 -11.13 -30.09 -0.23
CA GLU A 98 -10.07 -29.35 -0.91
C GLU A 98 -10.59 -28.07 -1.57
N GLY A 99 -11.76 -28.14 -2.22
CA GLY A 99 -12.45 -26.97 -2.76
C GLY A 99 -12.80 -25.95 -1.66
N ASP A 100 -13.35 -26.43 -0.54
CA ASP A 100 -13.68 -25.58 0.61
C ASP A 100 -12.44 -24.89 1.20
N ARG A 101 -11.34 -25.64 1.36
CA ARG A 101 -10.06 -25.10 1.84
C ARG A 101 -9.56 -23.98 0.93
N LEU A 102 -9.65 -24.18 -0.39
CA LEU A 102 -9.23 -23.19 -1.38
C LEU A 102 -10.06 -21.90 -1.29
N LEU A 103 -11.37 -22.03 -1.13
CA LEU A 103 -12.28 -20.89 -0.96
C LEU A 103 -12.00 -20.12 0.32
N ILE A 104 -11.77 -20.81 1.44
CA ILE A 104 -11.40 -20.18 2.71
C ILE A 104 -10.12 -19.36 2.54
N ARG A 105 -9.06 -19.95 1.95
CA ARG A 105 -7.80 -19.24 1.73
C ARG A 105 -7.94 -18.05 0.79
N ARG A 106 -8.71 -18.19 -0.29
CA ARG A 106 -9.02 -17.07 -1.20
C ARG A 106 -9.67 -15.93 -0.44
N ASN A 107 -10.66 -16.21 0.40
CA ASN A 107 -11.38 -15.19 1.16
C ASN A 107 -10.47 -14.52 2.19
N GLN A 108 -9.64 -15.29 2.90
CA GLN A 108 -8.65 -14.76 3.83
C GLN A 108 -7.64 -13.85 3.12
N LEU A 109 -7.13 -14.28 1.96
CA LEU A 109 -6.21 -13.47 1.17
C LEU A 109 -6.87 -12.16 0.70
N ARG A 110 -8.10 -12.23 0.19
CA ARG A 110 -8.86 -11.04 -0.22
C ARG A 110 -9.03 -10.06 0.94
N GLN A 111 -9.40 -10.54 2.12
CA GLN A 111 -9.53 -9.69 3.30
C GLN A 111 -8.19 -9.03 3.64
N LYS A 112 -7.09 -9.80 3.62
CA LYS A 112 -5.76 -9.24 3.91
C LYS A 112 -5.28 -8.22 2.89
N MET A 113 -5.59 -8.41 1.61
CA MET A 113 -5.30 -7.43 0.58
C MET A 113 -6.04 -6.12 0.81
N GLU A 114 -7.30 -6.19 1.25
CA GLU A 114 -8.09 -5.01 1.60
C GLU A 114 -7.51 -4.30 2.84
N ASP A 115 -7.16 -5.05 3.89
CA ASP A 115 -6.49 -4.49 5.08
C ASP A 115 -5.20 -3.73 4.70
N VAL A 116 -4.38 -4.33 3.82
CA VAL A 116 -3.13 -3.72 3.31
C VAL A 116 -3.44 -2.44 2.53
N ARG A 117 -4.43 -2.46 1.64
CA ARG A 117 -4.84 -1.29 0.85
C ARG A 117 -5.27 -0.13 1.76
N GLN A 118 -6.05 -0.42 2.79
CA GLN A 118 -6.49 0.57 3.76
C GLN A 118 -5.32 1.16 4.55
N GLN A 119 -4.43 0.31 5.09
CA GLN A 119 -3.26 0.79 5.83
C GLN A 119 -2.28 1.56 4.95
N ALA A 120 -2.06 1.15 3.71
CA ALA A 120 -1.23 1.88 2.76
C ALA A 120 -1.78 3.28 2.47
N SER A 121 -3.11 3.40 2.32
CA SER A 121 -3.78 4.70 2.16
C SER A 121 -3.59 5.60 3.39
N ILE A 122 -3.71 5.05 4.60
CA ILE A 122 -3.49 5.78 5.85
C ILE A 122 -2.03 6.24 5.96
N ALA A 123 -1.07 5.35 5.74
CA ALA A 123 0.36 5.66 5.79
C ALA A 123 0.71 6.77 4.79
N LYS A 124 0.20 6.68 3.56
CA LYS A 124 0.39 7.72 2.53
C LYS A 124 -0.11 9.09 3.00
N ARG A 125 -1.33 9.16 3.56
CA ARG A 125 -1.89 10.42 4.07
C ARG A 125 -1.06 11.01 5.21
N ALA A 126 -0.54 10.16 6.10
CA ALA A 126 0.35 10.60 7.18
C ALA A 126 1.64 11.20 6.62
N THR A 127 2.26 10.55 5.63
CA THR A 127 3.45 11.06 4.95
C THR A 127 3.16 12.39 4.23
N GLU A 128 2.06 12.49 3.49
CA GLU A 128 1.65 13.73 2.83
C GLU A 128 1.43 14.87 3.83
N SER A 129 0.83 14.58 4.99
CA SER A 129 0.63 15.57 6.05
C SER A 129 1.95 16.06 6.64
N LEU A 130 2.90 15.16 6.90
CA LEU A 130 4.22 15.51 7.37
C LEU A 130 4.97 16.40 6.35
N MET A 131 4.95 16.03 5.08
CA MET A 131 5.59 16.81 4.01
C MET A 131 5.00 18.22 3.90
N ARG A 132 3.66 18.36 3.99
CA ARG A 132 3.01 19.68 4.02
C ARG A 132 3.49 20.53 5.20
N HIS A 133 3.59 19.93 6.39
CA HIS A 133 4.07 20.65 7.57
C HIS A 133 5.53 21.09 7.43
N MET A 134 6.41 20.21 6.91
CA MET A 134 7.80 20.54 6.62
C MET A 134 7.92 21.69 5.60
N GLN A 135 7.10 21.67 4.55
CA GLN A 135 7.06 22.75 3.56
C GLN A 135 6.66 24.09 4.19
N SER A 136 5.66 24.10 5.09
CA SER A 136 5.27 25.31 5.82
C SER A 136 6.39 25.82 6.72
N ILE A 137 7.10 24.95 7.45
CA ILE A 137 8.26 25.34 8.28
C ILE A 137 9.35 25.98 7.43
N VAL A 138 9.70 25.35 6.31
CA VAL A 138 10.73 25.88 5.39
C VAL A 138 10.30 27.24 4.82
N GLN A 139 9.02 27.41 4.47
CA GLN A 139 8.48 28.71 4.03
C GLN A 139 8.56 29.76 5.12
N THR A 140 8.22 29.43 6.38
CA THR A 140 8.32 30.36 7.51
C THR A 140 9.78 30.75 7.80
N ILE A 141 10.72 29.79 7.77
CA ILE A 141 12.15 30.05 7.93
C ILE A 141 12.66 30.94 6.78
N THR A 142 12.26 30.63 5.56
CA THR A 142 12.65 31.41 4.37
C THR A 142 12.13 32.83 4.51
N ALA A 143 10.85 33.03 4.85
CA ALA A 143 10.25 34.34 5.07
C ALA A 143 10.96 35.15 6.18
N ALA A 144 11.29 34.50 7.30
CA ALA A 144 12.03 35.11 8.41
C ALA A 144 13.48 35.47 8.03
N SER A 145 14.15 34.64 7.23
CA SER A 145 15.53 34.86 6.77
C SER A 145 15.65 35.83 5.59
N SER A 146 14.62 35.91 4.74
CA SER A 146 14.47 36.92 3.68
C SER A 146 14.00 38.27 4.21
N GLY A 147 13.65 38.32 5.50
CA GLY A 147 13.51 39.56 6.25
C GLY A 147 14.86 40.23 6.37
N THR A 148 15.26 40.96 5.33
CA THR A 148 16.07 42.16 5.50
C THR A 148 15.29 43.09 6.44
N ALA A 149 15.50 42.90 7.75
CA ALA A 149 15.31 43.95 8.71
C ALA A 149 16.31 45.05 8.33
N SER A 150 15.92 45.87 7.34
CA SER A 150 16.59 47.10 7.03
C SER A 150 16.37 47.99 8.25
N TYR A 151 17.32 47.93 9.19
CA TYR A 151 17.52 49.00 10.15
C TYR A 151 17.89 50.21 9.30
N GLY A 152 16.91 51.04 8.98
CA GLY A 152 17.18 52.38 8.50
C GLY A 152 18.04 53.09 9.54
N ASP A 153 18.99 53.88 9.07
CA ASP A 153 19.97 54.70 9.81
C ASP A 153 19.33 55.73 10.80
N SER A 154 18.06 55.57 11.16
CA SER A 154 17.30 56.45 12.05
C SER A 154 16.40 55.71 13.05
N GLY A 155 16.48 54.37 13.15
CA GLY A 155 15.87 53.63 14.27
C GLY A 155 14.34 53.71 14.41
N VAL A 156 13.60 54.02 13.34
CA VAL A 156 12.12 54.01 13.36
C VAL A 156 11.58 52.88 12.50
N MET A 157 10.90 51.92 13.12
CA MET A 157 10.14 50.89 12.41
C MET A 157 8.99 51.53 11.65
N ASN A 158 9.04 51.51 10.31
CA ASN A 158 7.91 51.87 9.47
C ASN A 158 6.93 50.69 9.42
N ASN A 159 6.00 50.64 10.37
CA ASN A 159 4.85 49.76 10.31
C ASN A 159 3.86 50.30 9.25
N ARG A 160 4.09 49.98 7.97
CA ARG A 160 3.15 50.27 6.89
C ARG A 160 3.05 49.09 5.95
N GLY A 161 1.90 48.41 5.98
CA GLY A 161 1.53 47.47 4.93
C GLY A 161 0.53 46.37 5.26
N MET A 162 -0.21 46.42 6.39
CA MET A 162 -1.37 45.53 6.57
C MET A 162 -2.55 46.09 5.76
N ASN A 163 -2.54 45.85 4.45
CA ASN A 163 -3.70 46.08 3.60
C ASN A 163 -4.75 45.01 3.91
N MET A 164 -5.60 45.31 4.88
CA MET A 164 -6.91 44.67 5.05
C MET A 164 -7.74 44.94 3.80
N SER A 165 -7.81 43.96 2.90
CA SER A 165 -8.82 43.95 1.84
C SER A 165 -10.19 43.74 2.47
N SER A 166 -10.88 44.83 2.79
CA SER A 166 -12.31 44.81 3.07
C SER A 166 -13.03 44.31 1.83
N LEU A 167 -13.62 43.12 1.93
CA LEU A 167 -14.68 42.64 1.05
C LEU A 167 -15.78 43.70 1.01
N ASN A 168 -15.91 44.40 -0.12
CA ASN A 168 -17.10 45.18 -0.42
C ASN A 168 -18.23 44.22 -0.76
N LEU A 169 -19.29 44.29 0.04
CA LEU A 169 -20.50 43.50 -0.07
C LEU A 169 -21.65 44.49 -0.33
N THR A 170 -21.84 44.89 -1.59
CA THR A 170 -23.00 45.67 -2.01
C THR A 170 -23.30 45.49 -3.51
N ALA A 171 -24.58 45.17 -3.76
CA ALA A 171 -25.37 45.19 -5.01
C ALA A 171 -25.20 44.02 -5.99
#